data_AF-A0A7Y3BKY5-F1
#
_entry.id   AF-A0A7Y3BKY5-F1
#
_cell.length_a   1.000
_cell.length_b   1.000
_cell.length_c   1.000
_cell.angle_alpha   90.00
_cell.angle_beta   90.00
_cell.angle_gamma   90.00
#
_symmetry.space_group_name_H-M   'P 1'
#
loop_
_entity.id
_entity.type
_entity.pdbx_description
1 polymer ?
#
loop_
_entity_poly.entity_id
_entity_poly.type
_entity_poly.pdbx_seq_one_letter_code
_entity_poly.pdbx_strand_id
1 'polypeptide(L)' 'MVGISVGENESIDKALRRFKKKYERSGVLKEYKKRTFFVKPSIKKRMEKMKAVRRAQRTEEI' A
#
# COMPACT_ATOMS: atom_id res chain seq x y z
N MET A 1 -0.66 -13.66 -4.26
CA MET A 1 -2.11 -13.72 -4.54
C MET A 1 -2.85 -13.13 -3.35
N VAL A 2 -3.64 -12.06 -3.53
CA VAL A 2 -4.41 -11.45 -2.43
C VAL A 2 -5.80 -12.07 -2.46
N GLY A 3 -6.14 -12.82 -1.42
CA GLY A 3 -7.45 -13.43 -1.23
C GLY A 3 -7.80 -13.49 0.26
N ILE A 4 -9.09 -13.66 0.57
CA ILE A 4 -9.57 -13.84 1.93
C ILE A 4 -10.56 -14.98 1.94
N SER A 5 -10.52 -15.79 2.99
CA SER A 5 -11.58 -16.74 3.30
C SER A 5 -12.73 -16.00 3.97
N VAL A 6 -13.93 -16.10 3.40
CA VAL A 6 -15.16 -15.63 4.03
C VAL A 6 -15.69 -16.77 4.91
N GLY A 7 -16.04 -16.45 6.15
CA GLY A 7 -16.68 -17.42 7.06
C GLY A 7 -18.20 -17.38 6.92
N GLU A 8 -18.88 -18.45 7.34
CA GLU A 8 -20.32 -18.67 7.10
C GLU A 8 -21.24 -17.57 7.67
N ASN A 9 -20.82 -16.87 8.74
CA ASN A 9 -21.60 -15.80 9.40
C ASN A 9 -21.06 -14.38 9.16
N GLU A 10 -20.28 -14.14 8.10
CA GLU A 10 -19.74 -12.81 7.83
C GLU A 10 -20.57 -12.04 6.79
N SER A 11 -20.92 -10.80 7.14
CA SER A 11 -21.52 -9.87 6.18
C SER A 11 -20.54 -9.55 5.05
N ILE A 12 -21.03 -9.56 3.81
CA ILE A 12 -20.26 -9.31 2.58
C ILE A 12 -19.46 -8.00 2.67
N ASP A 13 -20.01 -6.96 3.28
CA ASP A 13 -19.35 -5.65 3.43
C ASP A 13 -18.08 -5.74 4.32
N LYS A 14 -18.14 -6.53 5.40
CA LYS A 14 -16.97 -6.78 6.26
C LYS A 14 -15.88 -7.54 5.51
N ALA A 15 -16.26 -8.53 4.71
CA ALA A 15 -15.31 -9.27 3.86
C ALA A 15 -14.64 -8.33 2.83
N LEU A 16 -15.40 -7.45 2.17
CA LEU A 16 -14.88 -6.45 1.24
C LEU A 16 -13.95 -5.43 1.90
N ARG A 17 -14.27 -4.94 3.10
CA ARG A 17 -13.38 -4.05 3.86
C ARG A 17 -12.06 -4.72 4.20
N ARG A 18 -12.08 -5.99 4.64
CA ARG A 18 -10.85 -6.76 4.87
C ARG A 18 -10.08 -6.95 3.57
N PHE A 19 -10.77 -7.17 2.45
CA PHE A 19 -10.13 -7.35 1.15
C PHE A 19 -9.36 -6.11 0.77
N LYS A 20 -10.03 -4.96 0.86
CA LYS A 20 -9.46 -3.66 0.58
C LYS A 20 -8.25 -3.37 1.46
N LYS A 21 -8.33 -3.64 2.76
CA LYS A 21 -7.16 -3.51 3.67
C LYS A 21 -6.01 -4.43 3.26
N LYS A 22 -6.28 -5.69 2.93
CA LYS A 22 -5.25 -6.66 2.50
C LYS A 22 -4.62 -6.27 1.16
N TYR A 23 -5.43 -5.78 0.22
CA TYR A 23 -5.02 -5.24 -1.06
C TYR A 23 -4.14 -4.00 -0.91
N GLU A 24 -4.56 -3.02 -0.11
CA GLU A 24 -3.77 -1.81 0.16
C GLU A 24 -2.44 -2.13 0.85
N ARG A 25 -2.45 -3.08 1.80
CA ARG A 25 -1.25 -3.54 2.49
C ARG A 25 -0.30 -4.30 1.56
N SER A 26 -0.83 -5.08 0.61
CA SER A 26 -0.01 -5.78 -0.38
C SER A 26 0.75 -4.83 -1.31
N GLY A 27 0.29 -3.59 -1.46
CA GLY A 27 0.99 -2.58 -2.25
C GLY A 27 1.01 -2.84 -3.75
N VAL A 28 0.29 -3.85 -4.26
CA VAL A 28 0.27 -4.26 -5.67
C VAL A 28 -0.01 -3.08 -6.60
N LEU A 29 -0.99 -2.23 -6.27
CA LEU A 29 -1.30 -1.04 -7.07
C LEU A 29 -0.16 -0.01 -7.08
N LYS A 30 0.54 0.17 -5.95
CA LYS A 30 1.67 1.11 -5.84
C LYS A 30 2.86 0.61 -6.65
N GLU A 31 3.09 -0.70 -6.65
CA GLU A 31 4.15 -1.31 -7.43
C GLU A 31 3.87 -1.26 -8.92
N TYR A 32 2.64 -1.58 -9.33
CA TYR A 32 2.18 -1.42 -10.71
C TYR A 32 2.46 0.00 -11.21
N LYS A 33 1.97 1.02 -10.50
CA LYS A 33 2.21 2.43 -10.84
C LYS A 33 3.68 2.85 -10.83
N LYS A 34 4.55 2.18 -10.07
CA LYS A 34 6.00 2.45 -10.08
C LYS A 34 6.68 1.87 -11.31
N ARG A 35 6.12 0.80 -11.88
CA ARG A 35 6.67 0.06 -13.03
C ARG A 35 6.15 0.57 -14.37
N THR A 36 5.08 1.36 -14.42
CA THR A 36 4.50 1.88 -15.67
C THR A 36 5.40 2.85 -16.42
N PHE A 37 6.36 3.49 -15.76
CA PHE A 37 7.30 4.42 -16.39
C PHE A 37 8.72 4.26 -15.84
N PHE A 38 9.71 4.55 -16.69
CA PHE A 38 11.11 4.57 -16.27
C PHE A 38 11.37 5.80 -15.39
N VAL A 39 12.05 5.57 -14.26
CA VAL A 39 12.49 6.64 -13.35
C VAL A 39 13.99 6.53 -13.18
N LYS A 40 14.70 7.62 -13.49
CA LYS A 40 16.16 7.70 -13.28
C LYS A 40 16.51 7.36 -11.82
N PRO A 41 17.58 6.59 -11.55
CA PRO A 41 17.94 6.17 -10.20
C PRO A 41 18.10 7.33 -9.20
N SER A 42 18.64 8.48 -9.65
CA SER A 42 18.74 9.70 -8.84
C SER A 42 17.39 10.21 -8.33
N ILE A 43 16.40 10.29 -9.22
CA ILE A 43 15.04 10.76 -8.87
C ILE A 43 14.36 9.75 -7.94
N LYS A 44 14.55 8.45 -8.17
CA LYS A 44 14.05 7.39 -7.28
C LYS A 44 14.60 7.54 -5.86
N LYS A 45 15.93 7.71 -5.70
CA LYS A 45 16.58 7.92 -4.40
C LYS A 45 16.05 9.18 -3.69
N ARG A 46 15.89 10.29 -4.43
CA ARG A 46 15.33 11.54 -3.88
C ARG A 46 13.89 11.34 -3.37
N MET A 47 13.04 10.68 -4.15
CA MET A 47 11.67 10.37 -3.75
C MET A 47 11.60 9.45 -2.53
N GLU A 48 12.50 8.46 -2.43
CA GLU A 48 12.58 7.55 -1.29
C GLU A 48 12.99 8.28 -0.01
N LYS A 49 13.97 9.19 -0.07
CA LYS A 49 14.37 10.06 1.06
C LYS A 49 13.21 10.93 1.55
N MET A 50 12.53 11.63 0.65
CA MET A 50 11.36 12.47 1.01
C MET A 50 10.23 11.65 1.66
N LYS A 51 9.97 10.44 1.13
CA LYS A 51 8.97 9.53 1.72
C LYS A 51 9.35 9.06 3.11
N ALA A 52 10.63 8.82 3.38
CA ALA A 52 11.13 8.44 4.70
C ALA A 52 10.92 9.57 5.72
N VAL A 53 11.32 10.80 5.38
CA VAL A 53 11.12 11.98 6.23
C VAL A 53 9.63 12.17 6.57
N ARG A 54 8.75 12.12 5.55
CA ARG A 54 7.30 12.25 5.76
C ARG A 54 6.72 11.16 6.67
N ARG A 55 7.28 9.94 6.64
CA ARG A 55 6.86 8.85 7.53
C ARG A 55 7.34 9.09 8.96
N ALA A 56 8.55 9.59 9.13
CA ALA A 56 9.11 9.90 10.45
C ALA A 56 8.27 10.98 11.15
N GLN A 57 8.01 12.10 10.46
CA GLN A 57 7.16 13.19 10.96
C GLN A 57 5.77 12.70 11.40
N ARG A 58 5.12 11.86 10.59
CA ARG A 58 3.82 11.29 10.94
C ARG A 58 3.86 10.42 12.21
N THR A 59 5.01 9.81 12.51
CA THR A 59 5.17 8.97 13.70
C THR A 59 5.45 9.82 14.94
N GLU A 60 6.11 10.97 14.77
CA GLU A 60 6.37 11.94 15.84
C GLU A 60 5.14 12.78 16.24
N GLU A 61 4.20 13.00 15.31
CA GLU A 61 2.93 13.69 15.56
C GLU A 61 1.86 12.83 16.26
N ILE A 62 2.11 11.53 16.45
CA ILE A 62 1.21 10.57 17.12
C ILE A 62 1.68 10.38 18.57
#